data_AF-G4CJW2-F1
#
_entry.id   AF-G4CJW2-F1
#
_cell.length_a   1.000
_cell.length_b   1.000
_cell.length_c   1.000
_cell.angle_alpha   90.00
_cell.angle_beta   90.00
_cell.angle_gamma   90.00
#
_symmetry.space_group_name_H-M   'P 1'
#
loop_
_entity.id
_entity.type
_entity.pdbx_description
1 polymer ?
#
loop_
_entity_poly.entity_id
_entity_poly.type
_entity_poly.pdbx_seq_one_letter_code
_entity_poly.pdbx_strand_id
1 'polypeptide(L)'
;MWEYPLGPAQHKYGRLHIGGQADTILLELYGVDCSAAKTGWERRLYDWLTGLDQVKITRCDVAHDFFDGQYTPKQAYADYRHCLYCNGKQLKCEKRGTAWESEDGSGKTLYIGSRYGAKLARIYEKGRQLGDKASRWVRFEVEFRAHDYEIPADILIYPGEYLCGAYPIGARLFKNSAKRKTTKQVRQALTVQRAAYFSPAYRPGRLFVTNIIWGGRTERLFGC
;
A
#
# COMPACT_ATOMS: atom_id res chain seq x y z
N MET A 1 -8.54 -25.90 -7.38
CA MET A 1 -8.28 -24.67 -6.62
C MET A 1 -9.25 -24.65 -5.47
N TRP A 2 -8.71 -24.63 -4.25
CA TRP A 2 -9.47 -24.57 -3.00
C TRP A 2 -9.35 -23.16 -2.43
N GLU A 3 -10.46 -22.59 -1.95
CA GLU A 3 -10.48 -21.27 -1.33
C GLU A 3 -10.91 -21.41 0.13
N TYR A 4 -10.13 -20.83 1.04
CA TYR A 4 -10.41 -20.81 2.47
C TYR A 4 -10.51 -19.35 2.93
N PRO A 5 -11.67 -18.91 3.46
CA PRO A 5 -11.78 -17.59 4.07
C PRO A 5 -10.97 -17.56 5.37
N LEU A 6 -10.26 -16.46 5.60
CA LEU A 6 -9.56 -16.21 6.86
C LEU A 6 -10.48 -15.37 7.76
N GLY A 7 -10.63 -15.76 9.02
CA GLY A 7 -11.45 -15.05 10.00
C GLY A 7 -12.76 -15.72 10.38
N PRO A 8 -13.48 -15.19 11.40
CA PRO A 8 -14.76 -15.70 11.83
C PRO A 8 -15.83 -15.44 10.76
N ALA A 9 -16.93 -16.20 10.76
CA ALA A 9 -17.98 -16.11 9.73
C ALA A 9 -18.55 -14.69 9.49
N GLN A 10 -18.50 -13.83 10.51
CA GLN A 10 -18.99 -12.46 10.47
C GLN A 10 -17.98 -11.44 9.92
N HIS A 11 -16.68 -11.79 9.86
CA HIS A 11 -15.62 -10.89 9.39
C HIS A 11 -14.62 -11.63 8.50
N LYS A 12 -14.56 -11.24 7.22
CA LYS A 12 -13.63 -11.82 6.24
C LYS A 12 -12.31 -11.05 6.30
N TYR A 13 -11.28 -11.67 6.88
CA TYR A 13 -9.95 -11.09 7.08
C TYR A 13 -9.01 -11.22 5.88
N GLY A 14 -9.37 -12.10 4.96
CA GLY A 14 -8.54 -12.46 3.84
C GLY A 14 -9.01 -13.76 3.21
N ARG A 15 -8.26 -14.23 2.23
CA ARG A 15 -8.48 -15.51 1.56
C ARG A 15 -7.16 -16.22 1.35
N LEU A 16 -7.21 -17.53 1.53
CA LEU A 16 -6.13 -18.43 1.18
C LEU A 16 -6.62 -19.28 0.01
N HIS A 17 -5.95 -19.16 -1.12
CA HIS A 17 -6.22 -19.96 -2.32
C HIS A 17 -5.11 -20.99 -2.43
N ILE A 18 -5.47 -22.28 -2.41
CA ILE A 18 -4.53 -23.40 -2.53
C ILE A 18 -4.80 -24.15 -3.82
N GLY A 19 -3.75 -24.34 -4.61
CA GLY A 19 -3.82 -25.02 -5.89
C GLY A 19 -4.30 -24.06 -6.99
N GLY A 20 -3.58 -24.03 -8.10
CA GLY A 20 -3.76 -23.08 -9.19
C GLY A 20 -2.72 -23.33 -10.27
N GLN A 21 -2.30 -22.28 -10.99
CA GLN A 21 -1.16 -22.40 -11.90
C GLN A 21 0.09 -22.82 -11.10
N ALA A 22 0.73 -23.91 -11.54
CA ALA A 22 1.95 -24.47 -10.94
C ALA A 22 1.85 -24.85 -9.44
N ASP A 23 0.67 -25.26 -8.97
CA ASP A 23 0.44 -25.73 -7.59
C ASP A 23 0.88 -24.73 -6.49
N THR A 24 0.61 -23.45 -6.75
CA THR A 24 0.96 -22.34 -5.87
C THR A 24 -0.16 -21.99 -4.88
N ILE A 25 0.18 -21.14 -3.90
CA ILE A 25 -0.76 -20.62 -2.90
C ILE A 25 -0.80 -19.10 -2.98
N LEU A 26 -2.00 -18.54 -2.96
CA LEU A 26 -2.20 -17.10 -2.89
C LEU A 26 -2.84 -16.74 -1.55
N LEU A 27 -2.16 -15.88 -0.80
CA LEU A 27 -2.65 -15.28 0.43
C LEU A 27 -3.07 -13.84 0.17
N GLU A 28 -4.36 -13.57 0.28
CA GLU A 28 -4.91 -12.21 0.24
C GLU A 28 -5.29 -11.79 1.66
N LEU A 29 -4.83 -10.62 2.10
CA LEU A 29 -5.19 -10.02 3.39
C LEU A 29 -5.96 -8.74 3.11
N TYR A 30 -7.01 -8.43 3.85
CA TYR A 30 -7.79 -7.23 3.56
C TYR A 30 -7.43 -6.06 4.49
N GLY A 31 -7.67 -4.85 3.99
CA GLY A 31 -7.18 -3.65 4.65
C GLY A 31 -7.88 -3.37 5.99
N VAL A 32 -9.17 -3.68 6.10
CA VAL A 32 -9.92 -3.57 7.37
C VAL A 32 -9.22 -4.36 8.48
N ASP A 33 -8.52 -5.44 8.12
CA ASP A 33 -8.02 -6.43 9.05
C ASP A 33 -6.57 -6.21 9.42
N CYS A 34 -5.77 -5.60 8.53
CA CYS A 34 -4.47 -5.04 8.90
C CYS A 34 -4.60 -4.00 10.03
N SER A 35 -5.73 -3.30 10.11
CA SER A 35 -6.02 -2.35 11.21
C SER A 35 -6.53 -3.02 12.49
N ALA A 36 -7.11 -4.22 12.40
CA ALA A 36 -7.66 -4.99 13.53
C ALA A 36 -6.67 -6.06 14.06
N ALA A 37 -5.62 -6.36 13.30
CA ALA A 37 -4.64 -7.38 13.65
C ALA A 37 -3.86 -7.04 14.93
N LYS A 38 -3.48 -8.08 15.67
CA LYS A 38 -2.68 -7.95 16.90
C LYS A 38 -1.39 -7.19 16.60
N THR A 39 -1.01 -6.24 17.45
CA THR A 39 0.23 -5.46 17.34
C THR A 39 1.44 -6.34 17.01
N GLY A 40 2.27 -5.88 16.07
CA GLY A 40 3.46 -6.59 15.60
C GLY A 40 3.18 -7.73 14.62
N TRP A 41 1.97 -7.81 14.06
CA TRP A 41 1.66 -8.80 13.02
C TRP A 41 2.52 -8.59 11.78
N GLU A 42 2.90 -7.35 11.49
CA GLU A 42 3.74 -6.96 10.37
C GLU A 42 5.10 -7.66 10.46
N ARG A 43 5.71 -7.65 11.65
CA ARG A 43 6.99 -8.32 11.91
C ARG A 43 6.84 -9.83 11.87
N ARG A 44 5.79 -10.40 12.48
CA ARG A 44 5.54 -11.85 12.42
C ARG A 44 5.34 -12.33 10.98
N LEU A 45 4.62 -11.56 10.17
CA LEU A 45 4.41 -11.86 8.76
C LEU A 45 5.73 -11.74 7.98
N TYR A 46 6.51 -10.69 8.23
CA TYR A 46 7.84 -10.54 7.66
C TYR A 46 8.74 -11.73 7.98
N ASP A 47 8.89 -12.08 9.26
CA ASP A 47 9.74 -13.17 9.71
C ASP A 47 9.31 -14.50 9.07
N TRP A 48 7.99 -14.77 9.03
CA TRP A 48 7.43 -15.95 8.37
C TRP A 48 7.72 -15.99 6.88
N LEU A 49 7.47 -14.90 6.13
CA LEU A 49 7.75 -14.84 4.69
C LEU A 49 9.24 -14.99 4.40
N THR A 50 10.13 -14.41 5.21
CA THR A 50 11.57 -14.54 5.00
C THR A 50 12.12 -15.94 5.29
N GLY A 51 11.38 -16.76 6.03
CA GLY A 51 11.71 -18.17 6.27
C GLY A 51 11.22 -19.12 5.17
N LEU A 52 10.46 -18.62 4.19
CA LEU A 52 9.92 -19.41 3.09
C LEU A 52 10.72 -19.22 1.81
N ASP A 53 10.92 -20.32 1.08
CA ASP A 53 11.47 -20.27 -0.27
C ASP A 53 10.39 -19.78 -1.26
N GLN A 54 10.78 -19.09 -2.33
CA GLN A 54 9.92 -18.75 -3.48
C GLN A 54 8.66 -17.92 -3.14
N VAL A 55 8.78 -17.00 -2.17
CA VAL A 55 7.75 -15.97 -1.88
C VAL A 55 7.82 -14.85 -2.90
N LYS A 56 6.65 -14.42 -3.41
CA LYS A 56 6.50 -13.22 -4.23
C LYS A 56 5.35 -12.35 -3.72
N ILE A 57 5.67 -11.21 -3.13
CA ILE A 57 4.65 -10.20 -2.86
C ILE A 57 4.24 -9.59 -4.20
N THR A 58 2.98 -9.80 -4.60
CA THR A 58 2.47 -9.31 -5.89
C THR A 58 1.76 -7.99 -5.77
N ARG A 59 1.22 -7.68 -4.59
CA ARG A 59 0.67 -6.37 -4.28
C ARG A 59 0.76 -6.03 -2.80
N CYS A 60 1.23 -4.83 -2.50
CA CYS A 60 1.22 -4.30 -1.15
C CYS A 60 0.74 -2.85 -1.20
N ASP A 61 -0.24 -2.52 -0.36
CA ASP A 61 -0.72 -1.15 -0.22
C ASP A 61 -0.15 -0.58 1.09
N VAL A 62 0.38 0.62 1.05
CA VAL A 62 0.87 1.35 2.23
C VAL A 62 0.11 2.65 2.33
N ALA A 63 -0.23 3.10 3.52
CA ALA A 63 -1.03 4.31 3.65
C ALA A 63 -0.65 5.15 4.87
N HIS A 64 -1.02 6.42 4.81
CA HIS A 64 -0.99 7.35 5.92
C HIS A 64 -2.34 8.04 6.05
N ASP A 65 -2.79 8.20 7.29
CA ASP A 65 -4.07 8.80 7.63
C ASP A 65 -3.85 10.23 8.17
N PHE A 66 -4.50 11.20 7.53
CA PHE A 66 -4.60 12.59 7.96
C PHE A 66 -5.98 12.78 8.59
N PHE A 67 -6.08 12.72 9.91
CA PHE A 67 -7.36 12.71 10.61
C PHE A 67 -8.03 14.09 10.70
N ASP A 68 -7.24 15.16 10.71
CA ASP A 68 -7.69 16.52 11.02
C ASP A 68 -7.62 17.45 9.80
N GLY A 69 -7.71 16.88 8.60
CA GLY A 69 -7.65 17.63 7.35
C GLY A 69 -6.31 18.33 7.11
N GLN A 70 -5.21 17.77 7.61
CA GLN A 70 -3.85 18.23 7.31
C GLN A 70 -3.53 18.14 5.82
N TYR A 71 -4.21 17.24 5.11
CA TYR A 71 -4.12 17.06 3.67
C TYR A 71 -5.49 16.68 3.09
N THR A 72 -5.78 17.10 1.85
CA THR A 72 -7.09 16.90 1.20
C THR A 72 -6.93 16.44 -0.25
N PRO A 73 -7.94 15.79 -0.84
CA PRO A 73 -7.91 15.45 -2.27
C PRO A 73 -7.74 16.68 -3.17
N LYS A 74 -8.30 17.84 -2.79
CA LYS A 74 -8.11 19.10 -3.51
C LYS A 74 -6.65 19.57 -3.47
N GLN A 75 -6.01 19.53 -2.30
CA GLN A 75 -4.57 19.84 -2.18
C GLN A 75 -3.72 18.85 -2.98
N ALA A 76 -4.04 17.56 -2.93
CA ALA A 76 -3.36 16.55 -3.74
C ALA A 76 -3.48 16.81 -5.25
N TYR A 77 -4.63 17.30 -5.71
CA TYR A 77 -4.80 17.68 -7.10
C TYR A 77 -3.96 18.91 -7.47
N ALA A 78 -3.89 19.92 -6.58
CA ALA A 78 -3.01 21.07 -6.78
C ALA A 78 -1.53 20.64 -6.83
N ASP A 79 -1.07 19.82 -5.88
CA ASP A 79 0.30 19.29 -5.85
C ASP A 79 0.62 18.44 -7.10
N TYR A 80 -0.35 17.69 -7.62
CA TYR A 80 -0.24 17.00 -8.91
C TYR A 80 -0.07 17.97 -10.09
N ARG A 81 -0.79 19.09 -10.11
CA ARG A 81 -0.65 20.14 -11.14
C ARG A 81 0.70 20.84 -11.07
N HIS A 82 1.35 20.85 -9.90
CA HIS A 82 2.73 21.31 -9.71
C HIS A 82 3.78 20.21 -9.92
N CYS A 83 3.42 19.09 -10.53
CA CYS A 83 4.31 17.96 -10.84
C CYS A 83 4.99 17.32 -9.61
N LEU A 84 4.43 17.47 -8.40
CA LEU A 84 5.03 16.91 -7.18
C LEU A 84 4.88 15.39 -7.07
N TYR A 85 4.16 14.76 -7.99
CA TYR A 85 3.99 13.31 -8.08
C TYR A 85 4.88 12.66 -9.16
N CYS A 86 5.75 13.40 -9.84
CA CYS A 86 6.62 12.84 -10.87
C CYS A 86 7.90 13.65 -11.07
N ASN A 87 9.03 12.97 -11.30
CA ASN A 87 10.26 13.62 -11.76
C ASN A 87 10.38 13.46 -13.28
N GLY A 88 9.56 14.19 -14.03
CA GLY A 88 9.52 14.11 -15.50
C GLY A 88 8.10 14.12 -16.03
N LYS A 89 7.75 13.13 -16.86
CA LYS A 89 6.43 13.06 -17.49
C LYS A 89 5.33 12.94 -16.44
N GLN A 90 4.33 13.81 -16.57
CA GLN A 90 3.16 13.82 -15.70
C GLN A 90 2.39 12.50 -15.81
N LEU A 91 2.06 11.93 -14.65
CA LEU A 91 1.30 10.68 -14.56
C LEU A 91 -0.17 10.90 -14.92
N LYS A 92 -0.90 9.83 -15.25
CA LYS A 92 -2.36 9.92 -15.40
C LYS A 92 -3.00 10.33 -14.07
N CYS A 93 -4.07 11.13 -14.14
CA CYS A 93 -4.82 11.58 -12.97
C CYS A 93 -6.32 11.39 -13.23
N GLU A 94 -7.03 10.84 -12.25
CA GLU A 94 -8.49 10.64 -12.30
C GLU A 94 -9.13 11.17 -11.02
N LYS A 95 -10.16 12.01 -11.19
CA LYS A 95 -11.01 12.47 -10.10
C LYS A 95 -12.25 11.58 -10.06
N ARG A 96 -12.50 10.92 -8.93
CA ARG A 96 -13.67 10.05 -8.72
C ARG A 96 -14.54 10.56 -7.58
N GLY A 97 -15.86 10.60 -7.82
CA GLY A 97 -16.88 11.06 -6.89
C GLY A 97 -17.62 12.29 -7.41
N THR A 98 -18.94 12.35 -7.20
CA THR A 98 -19.79 13.49 -7.58
C THR A 98 -19.42 14.75 -6.81
N ALA A 99 -18.91 14.58 -5.58
CA ALA A 99 -18.41 15.65 -4.72
C ALA A 99 -17.31 16.53 -5.33
N TRP A 100 -16.66 16.13 -6.43
CA TRP A 100 -15.65 16.94 -7.12
C TRP A 100 -16.24 18.16 -7.84
N GLU A 101 -17.43 18.01 -8.41
CA GLU A 101 -18.11 19.07 -9.17
C GLU A 101 -19.07 19.86 -8.27
N SER A 102 -19.87 19.15 -7.47
CA SER A 102 -20.78 19.75 -6.49
C SER A 102 -20.69 18.99 -5.16
N GLU A 103 -20.39 19.71 -4.09
CA GLU A 103 -20.22 19.11 -2.76
C GLU A 103 -21.54 18.51 -2.24
N ASP A 104 -21.60 17.17 -2.15
CA ASP A 104 -22.77 16.40 -1.73
C ASP A 104 -22.49 15.47 -0.52
N GLY A 105 -21.27 15.52 0.02
CA GLY A 105 -20.84 14.67 1.12
C GLY A 105 -20.55 13.21 0.75
N SER A 106 -20.64 12.82 -0.53
CA SER A 106 -20.30 11.46 -1.01
C SER A 106 -18.81 11.15 -0.91
N GLY A 107 -17.99 12.19 -0.80
CA GLY A 107 -16.54 12.09 -0.67
C GLY A 107 -15.80 12.22 -2.00
N LYS A 108 -14.58 12.78 -1.93
CA LYS A 108 -13.66 12.88 -3.08
C LYS A 108 -12.59 11.82 -3.02
N THR A 109 -12.28 11.24 -4.18
CA THR A 109 -11.11 10.39 -4.38
C THR A 109 -10.29 10.88 -5.57
N LEU A 110 -8.99 11.00 -5.39
CA LEU A 110 -8.02 11.31 -6.44
C LEU A 110 -7.12 10.09 -6.68
N TYR A 111 -7.03 9.65 -7.92
CA TYR A 111 -6.07 8.64 -8.37
C TYR A 111 -4.94 9.32 -9.13
N ILE A 112 -3.69 8.96 -8.83
CA ILE A 112 -2.49 9.44 -9.55
C ILE A 112 -1.64 8.23 -9.94
N GLY A 113 -1.47 8.02 -11.23
CA GLY A 113 -0.86 6.83 -11.81
C GLY A 113 -1.86 6.02 -12.63
N SER A 114 -1.51 4.78 -12.93
CA SER A 114 -2.35 3.86 -13.71
C SER A 114 -2.59 2.58 -12.93
N ARG A 115 -3.81 2.03 -13.02
CA ARG A 115 -4.13 0.68 -12.54
C ARG A 115 -3.35 -0.42 -13.26
N TYR A 116 -2.61 -0.12 -14.31
CA TYR A 116 -1.72 -1.07 -14.99
C TYR A 116 -0.24 -0.78 -14.71
N GLY A 117 0.05 0.27 -13.92
CA GLY A 117 1.41 0.63 -13.55
C GLY A 117 1.90 -0.10 -12.30
N ALA A 118 3.20 0.02 -12.03
CA ALA A 118 3.85 -0.55 -10.85
C ALA A 118 3.42 0.12 -9.53
N LYS A 119 2.95 1.36 -9.58
CA LYS A 119 2.39 2.06 -8.41
C LYS A 119 1.21 2.97 -8.76
N LEU A 120 0.28 3.08 -7.82
CA LEU A 120 -0.92 3.92 -7.92
C LEU A 120 -1.17 4.61 -6.57
N ALA A 121 -1.15 5.95 -6.56
CA ALA A 121 -1.57 6.74 -5.41
C ALA A 121 -3.08 6.93 -5.42
N ARG A 122 -3.68 6.83 -4.24
CA ARG A 122 -5.09 7.09 -3.94
C ARG A 122 -5.16 8.04 -2.75
N ILE A 123 -5.73 9.22 -2.96
CA ILE A 123 -5.96 10.21 -1.91
C ILE A 123 -7.47 10.40 -1.80
N TYR A 124 -8.06 10.00 -0.68
CA TYR A 124 -9.51 9.98 -0.55
C TYR A 124 -10.01 10.32 0.85
N GLU A 125 -11.22 10.86 0.92
CA GLU A 125 -11.92 11.21 2.16
C GLU A 125 -12.43 9.92 2.85
N LYS A 126 -11.54 9.30 3.63
CA LYS A 126 -11.77 8.01 4.31
C LYS A 126 -12.94 8.05 5.29
N GLY A 127 -13.06 9.12 6.08
CA GLY A 127 -14.16 9.22 7.04
C GLY A 127 -15.53 9.26 6.36
N ARG A 128 -15.63 9.95 5.22
CA ARG A 128 -16.84 9.96 4.39
C ARG A 128 -17.14 8.62 3.77
N GLN A 129 -16.10 7.90 3.33
CA GLN A 129 -16.24 6.50 2.88
C GLN A 129 -16.81 5.59 3.98
N LEU A 130 -16.50 5.87 5.25
CA LEU A 130 -17.02 5.14 6.41
C LEU A 130 -18.39 5.65 6.90
N GLY A 131 -18.98 6.62 6.21
CA GLY A 131 -20.32 7.15 6.49
C GLY A 131 -20.36 8.47 7.26
N ASP A 132 -19.23 8.99 7.74
CA ASP A 132 -19.16 10.27 8.44
C ASP A 132 -18.91 11.42 7.44
N LYS A 133 -20.00 12.11 7.06
CA LYS A 133 -19.98 13.23 6.12
C LYS A 133 -19.20 14.45 6.62
N ALA A 134 -19.11 14.64 7.94
CA ALA A 134 -18.42 15.75 8.57
C ALA A 134 -16.92 15.45 8.80
N SER A 135 -16.50 14.20 8.60
CA SER A 135 -15.14 13.80 8.82
C SER A 135 -14.14 14.54 7.93
N ARG A 136 -13.05 14.98 8.55
CA ARG A 136 -11.86 15.52 7.87
C ARG A 136 -10.82 14.46 7.58
N TRP A 137 -11.11 13.19 7.90
CA TRP A 137 -10.20 12.09 7.72
C TRP A 137 -9.96 11.80 6.24
N VAL A 138 -8.73 12.04 5.80
CA VAL A 138 -8.22 11.72 4.47
C VAL A 138 -7.14 10.64 4.57
N ARG A 139 -7.20 9.64 3.70
CA ARG A 139 -6.14 8.63 3.57
C ARG A 139 -5.35 8.89 2.30
N PHE A 140 -4.03 8.88 2.45
CA PHE A 140 -3.08 8.80 1.35
C PHE A 140 -2.58 7.36 1.27
N GLU A 141 -2.92 6.64 0.22
CA GLU A 141 -2.60 5.24 0.00
C GLU A 141 -1.76 5.10 -1.27
N VAL A 142 -0.71 4.29 -1.23
CA VAL A 142 0.07 3.89 -2.39
C VAL A 142 0.00 2.39 -2.50
N GLU A 143 -0.54 1.96 -3.63
CA GLU A 143 -0.55 0.57 -4.04
C GLU A 143 0.68 0.27 -4.87
N PHE A 144 1.45 -0.73 -4.47
CA PHE A 144 2.56 -1.29 -5.23
C PHE A 144 2.15 -2.60 -5.88
N ARG A 145 2.56 -2.82 -7.13
CA ARG A 145 2.29 -4.03 -7.88
C ARG A 145 3.58 -4.60 -8.45
N ALA A 146 3.74 -5.91 -8.35
CA ALA A 146 4.87 -6.62 -8.93
C ALA A 146 4.67 -6.88 -10.43
N HIS A 147 4.61 -5.79 -11.21
CA HIS A 147 4.57 -5.84 -12.67
C HIS A 147 5.99 -6.00 -13.22
N ASP A 148 6.73 -4.89 -13.37
CA ASP A 148 8.13 -4.89 -13.82
C ASP A 148 9.13 -4.89 -12.64
N TYR A 149 8.65 -5.12 -11.41
CA TYR A 149 9.42 -4.94 -10.18
C TYR A 149 9.12 -6.02 -9.15
N GLU A 150 10.10 -6.32 -8.31
CA GLU A 150 9.91 -7.12 -7.10
C GLU A 150 9.49 -6.20 -5.94
N ILE A 151 8.50 -6.63 -5.17
CA ILE A 151 8.12 -5.97 -3.92
C ILE A 151 8.83 -6.72 -2.78
N PRO A 152 9.83 -6.11 -2.13
CA PRO A 152 10.57 -6.77 -1.05
C PRO A 152 9.71 -6.93 0.21
N ALA A 153 9.93 -8.02 0.95
CA ALA A 153 9.18 -8.30 2.18
C ALA A 153 9.39 -7.24 3.27
N ASP A 154 10.50 -6.50 3.26
CA ASP A 154 10.78 -5.48 4.27
C ASP A 154 9.83 -4.26 4.19
N ILE A 155 9.01 -4.14 3.13
CA ILE A 155 7.89 -3.19 3.07
C ILE A 155 6.92 -3.35 4.24
N LEU A 156 6.81 -4.57 4.78
CA LEU A 156 5.97 -4.87 5.94
C LEU A 156 6.45 -4.16 7.20
N ILE A 157 7.77 -4.10 7.40
CA ILE A 157 8.39 -3.54 8.61
C ILE A 157 8.86 -2.09 8.43
N TYR A 158 8.92 -1.58 7.19
CA TYR A 158 9.27 -0.19 6.87
C TYR A 158 8.23 0.54 6.00
N PRO A 159 6.91 0.43 6.23
CA PRO A 159 5.88 0.98 5.34
C PRO A 159 6.00 2.47 5.08
N GLY A 160 6.36 3.25 6.10
CA GLY A 160 6.51 4.70 6.00
C GLY A 160 7.62 5.11 5.04
N GLU A 161 8.69 4.32 4.92
CA GLU A 161 9.78 4.59 3.97
C GLU A 161 9.30 4.40 2.53
N TYR A 162 8.62 3.28 2.26
CA TYR A 162 8.03 2.99 0.96
C TYR A 162 7.00 4.04 0.56
N LEU A 163 6.14 4.46 1.50
CA LEU A 163 5.16 5.51 1.26
C LEU A 163 5.83 6.86 0.93
N CYS A 164 6.84 7.26 1.70
CA CYS A 164 7.57 8.51 1.50
C CYS A 164 8.37 8.51 0.18
N GLY A 165 8.97 7.37 -0.17
CA GLY A 165 9.75 7.19 -1.40
C GLY A 165 8.92 6.97 -2.67
N ALA A 166 7.62 6.69 -2.54
CA ALA A 166 6.76 6.40 -3.68
C ALA A 166 6.64 7.57 -4.67
N TYR A 167 6.54 8.80 -4.16
CA TYR A 167 6.34 10.00 -4.97
C TYR A 167 7.16 11.17 -4.39
N PRO A 168 7.65 12.12 -5.21
CA PRO A 168 8.46 13.25 -4.71
C PRO A 168 7.77 14.06 -3.59
N ILE A 169 6.45 14.19 -3.64
CA ILE A 169 5.62 14.84 -2.61
C ILE A 169 5.74 14.19 -1.22
N GLY A 170 6.09 12.89 -1.13
CA GLY A 170 6.17 12.17 0.13
C GLY A 170 7.17 12.79 1.11
N ALA A 171 8.33 13.24 0.62
CA ALA A 171 9.34 13.91 1.44
C ALA A 171 8.81 15.22 2.07
N ARG A 172 7.91 15.93 1.38
CA ARG A 172 7.29 17.17 1.88
C ARG A 172 6.18 16.88 2.89
N LEU A 173 5.34 15.89 2.61
CA LEU A 173 4.15 15.61 3.43
C LEU A 173 4.50 14.93 4.75
N PHE A 174 5.43 13.99 4.75
CA PHE A 174 5.64 13.11 5.90
C PHE A 174 6.77 13.57 6.84
N LYS A 175 7.31 14.78 6.65
CA LYS A 175 8.39 15.40 7.46
C LYS A 175 9.58 14.48 7.77
N ASN A 176 9.78 13.47 6.93
CA ASN A 176 10.85 12.50 7.05
C ASN A 176 11.86 12.77 5.95
N SER A 177 13.13 12.90 6.34
CA SER A 177 14.23 13.02 5.39
C SER A 177 14.37 11.72 4.60
N ALA A 178 13.71 11.61 3.44
CA ALA A 178 14.01 10.56 2.48
C ALA A 178 15.42 10.82 1.92
N LYS A 179 16.46 10.29 2.59
CA LYS A 179 17.80 10.27 2.02
C LYS A 179 17.82 9.22 0.91
N ARG A 180 17.72 9.68 -0.35
CA ARG A 180 17.88 8.86 -1.54
C ARG A 180 19.23 8.14 -1.48
N LYS A 181 19.23 6.81 -1.62
CA LYS A 181 20.45 6.07 -1.98
C LYS A 181 20.15 5.01 -3.04
N THR A 182 21.02 5.03 -4.04
CA THR A 182 21.07 4.20 -5.23
C THR A 182 21.71 2.85 -4.91
N THR A 183 21.17 1.77 -5.48
CA THR A 183 21.93 0.51 -5.62
C THR A 183 21.75 -0.06 -7.02
N LYS A 184 22.84 -0.64 -7.56
CA LYS A 184 23.11 -0.89 -8.98
C LYS A 184 22.17 -1.91 -9.66
N GLN A 185 21.99 -1.57 -10.94
CA GLN A 185 21.41 -2.27 -12.10
C GLN A 185 21.55 -3.81 -12.16
N VAL A 186 20.44 -4.46 -12.54
CA VAL A 186 20.40 -5.27 -13.76
C VAL A 186 19.22 -4.77 -14.61
N ARG A 187 19.57 -4.07 -15.69
CA ARG A 187 18.75 -3.59 -16.83
C ARG A 187 17.36 -3.00 -16.52
N GLN A 188 17.31 -1.66 -16.48
CA GLN A 188 16.12 -0.79 -16.61
C GLN A 188 14.93 -1.11 -15.69
N ALA A 189 15.01 -0.71 -14.43
CA ALA A 189 13.85 -0.67 -13.55
C ALA A 189 14.00 0.52 -12.57
N LEU A 190 13.05 1.47 -12.61
CA LEU A 190 12.94 2.61 -11.68
C LEU A 190 12.60 2.12 -10.26
N THR A 191 13.59 2.22 -9.38
CA THR A 191 13.67 1.69 -8.00
C THR A 191 12.66 2.33 -7.02
N VAL A 192 12.07 1.53 -6.13
CA VAL A 192 11.52 1.99 -4.84
C VAL A 192 12.63 1.82 -3.78
N GLN A 193 13.14 2.91 -3.21
CA GLN A 193 14.40 2.96 -2.44
C GLN A 193 14.18 3.06 -0.92
N ARG A 194 15.06 2.42 -0.13
CA ARG A 194 15.16 2.39 1.35
C ARG A 194 15.97 3.58 1.90
N ALA A 195 15.67 4.09 3.10
CA ALA A 195 16.41 5.17 3.77
C ALA A 195 16.62 4.91 5.28
N ALA A 196 17.88 4.82 5.70
CA ALA A 196 18.26 4.68 7.10
C ALA A 196 18.17 6.00 7.91
N TYR A 197 17.91 5.83 9.22
CA TYR A 197 17.67 6.78 10.33
C TYR A 197 16.23 7.27 10.53
N PHE A 198 15.57 6.69 11.54
CA PHE A 198 14.42 7.29 12.21
C PHE A 198 14.51 7.20 13.74
N SER A 199 14.03 8.24 14.42
CA SER A 199 13.85 8.32 15.88
C SER A 199 12.65 7.46 16.32
N PRO A 200 12.73 6.68 17.42
CA PRO A 200 11.68 5.75 17.87
C PRO A 200 10.28 6.38 18.13
N ALA A 201 10.19 7.71 18.16
CA ALA A 201 8.98 8.45 18.55
C ALA A 201 7.96 8.69 17.42
N TYR A 202 8.28 8.39 16.16
CA TYR A 202 7.39 8.64 15.03
C TYR A 202 6.79 7.34 14.51
N ARG A 203 5.46 7.29 14.37
CA ARG A 203 4.73 6.15 13.80
C ARG A 203 4.15 6.52 12.42
N PRO A 204 4.93 6.49 11.32
CA PRO A 204 4.37 6.77 10.01
C PRO A 204 3.76 5.52 9.39
N GLY A 205 2.46 5.62 9.13
CA GLY A 205 1.76 4.83 8.14
C GLY A 205 1.09 3.57 8.68
N ARG A 206 -0.18 3.40 8.36
CA ARG A 206 -0.86 2.11 8.47
C ARG A 206 -0.55 1.30 7.22
N LEU A 207 0.00 0.11 7.41
CA LEU A 207 0.24 -0.85 6.34
C LEU A 207 -1.09 -1.55 6.00
N PHE A 208 -1.34 -1.76 4.71
CA PHE A 208 -2.47 -2.54 4.20
C PHE A 208 -1.94 -3.55 3.17
N VAL A 209 -1.51 -4.72 3.62
CA VAL A 209 -1.03 -5.76 2.70
C VAL A 209 -2.26 -6.36 2.04
N THR A 210 -2.37 -6.27 0.72
CA THR A 210 -3.52 -6.85 0.02
C THR A 210 -3.24 -8.23 -0.57
N ASN A 211 -2.11 -8.46 -1.28
CA ASN A 211 -1.88 -9.76 -1.92
C ASN A 211 -0.40 -10.24 -1.82
N ILE A 212 -0.21 -11.38 -1.17
CA ILE A 212 1.06 -12.14 -1.16
C ILE A 212 0.83 -13.42 -1.96
N ILE A 213 1.59 -13.64 -3.03
CA ILE A 213 1.59 -14.93 -3.75
C ILE A 213 2.81 -15.72 -3.29
N TRP A 214 2.59 -16.97 -2.90
CA TRP A 214 3.66 -17.89 -2.55
C TRP A 214 3.63 -19.07 -3.52
N GLY A 215 4.73 -19.30 -4.21
CA GLY A 215 4.87 -20.48 -5.06
C GLY A 215 5.74 -21.51 -4.37
N GLY A 216 5.18 -22.36 -3.52
CA GLY A 216 5.91 -23.47 -2.93
C GLY A 216 5.00 -24.68 -2.68
N ARG A 217 5.62 -25.85 -2.50
CA ARG A 217 4.88 -27.11 -2.26
C ARG A 217 4.15 -27.03 -0.92
N THR A 218 2.85 -27.33 -0.94
CA THR A 218 1.92 -27.35 0.21
C THR A 218 2.43 -28.10 1.44
N GLU A 219 3.35 -29.04 1.24
CA GLU A 219 3.97 -29.92 2.26
C GLU A 219 4.66 -29.18 3.43
N ARG A 220 5.14 -27.94 3.25
CA ARG A 220 5.79 -27.18 4.36
C ARG A 220 4.85 -26.31 5.20
N LEU A 221 3.59 -26.14 4.80
CA LEU A 221 2.65 -25.25 5.50
C LEU A 221 1.85 -25.95 6.59
N PHE A 222 1.57 -27.23 6.37
CA PHE A 222 0.96 -28.10 7.35
C PHE A 222 2.05 -29.09 7.72
N GLY A 223 2.81 -28.79 8.78
CA GLY A 223 3.79 -29.74 9.29
C GLY A 223 3.10 -31.07 9.58
N CYS A 224 3.28 -32.02 8.68
CA CYS A 224 3.08 -33.46 8.83
C CYS A 224 4.42 -34.11 8.51
#